data_AF-A0A1Z8Q356-F1
#
_entry.id   AF-A0A1Z8Q356-F1
#
_cell.length_a   1.000
_cell.length_b   1.000
_cell.length_c   1.000
_cell.angle_alpha   90.00
_cell.angle_beta   90.00
_cell.angle_gamma   90.00
#
_symmetry.space_group_name_H-M   'P 1'
#
loop_
_entity.id
_entity.type
_entity.pdbx_description
1 polymer ?
#
loop_
_entity_poly.entity_id
_entity_poly.type
_entity_poly.pdbx_seq_one_letter_code
_entity_poly.pdbx_strand_id
1 'polypeptide(L)'
;MTKNSYSGVDNYAAFFVAYKARTLTRMPIFTSDDFDDLQQELMIAYLHAWPSFDPAKGDRRSFIKAAVNNAARNLVIAAEAQKRWTGSTPASLAQTVSDQDNSITLADTIANEDGLWGGVYLFQKRSFPMSL
;
A
#
# COMPACT_ATOMS: atom_id res chain seq x y z
N MET A 1 -23.23 -7.77 -21.70
CA MET A 1 -22.89 -8.03 -20.27
C MET A 1 -21.37 -8.06 -20.16
N THR A 2 -20.78 -7.07 -19.51
CA THR A 2 -19.32 -6.98 -19.30
C THR A 2 -18.87 -8.14 -18.41
N LYS A 3 -17.95 -8.97 -18.90
CA LYS A 3 -17.33 -10.03 -18.09
C LYS A 3 -16.54 -9.34 -16.98
N ASN A 4 -16.99 -9.49 -15.74
CA ASN A 4 -16.21 -9.14 -14.57
C ASN A 4 -14.88 -9.92 -14.65
N SER A 5 -13.74 -9.23 -14.60
CA SER A 5 -12.41 -9.85 -14.60
C SER A 5 -12.18 -10.73 -13.36
N TYR A 6 -12.97 -10.52 -12.31
CA TYR A 6 -12.98 -11.33 -11.10
C TYR A 6 -14.06 -12.43 -11.21
N SER A 7 -13.67 -13.58 -11.78
CA SER A 7 -14.54 -14.76 -11.82
C SER A 7 -14.95 -15.16 -10.40
N GLY A 8 -16.25 -15.42 -10.17
CA GLY A 8 -16.79 -15.83 -8.87
C GLY A 8 -17.08 -14.70 -7.88
N VAL A 9 -16.83 -13.43 -8.25
CA VAL A 9 -17.15 -12.27 -7.41
C VAL A 9 -18.54 -11.70 -7.73
N ASP A 10 -19.25 -11.22 -6.70
CA ASP A 10 -20.53 -10.52 -6.86
C ASP A 10 -20.39 -9.33 -7.84
N ASN A 11 -21.25 -9.29 -8.86
CA ASN A 11 -21.19 -8.27 -9.92
C ASN A 11 -21.32 -6.84 -9.39
N TYR A 12 -22.12 -6.64 -8.33
CA TYR A 12 -22.28 -5.34 -7.70
C TYR A 12 -21.01 -4.94 -6.95
N ALA A 13 -20.35 -5.88 -6.28
CA ALA A 13 -19.07 -5.64 -5.63
C ALA A 13 -18.00 -5.21 -6.64
N ALA A 14 -17.84 -5.94 -7.74
CA ALA A 14 -16.87 -5.58 -8.78
C ALA A 14 -17.14 -4.21 -9.41
N PHE A 15 -18.41 -3.92 -9.73
CA PHE A 15 -18.81 -2.60 -10.21
C PHE A 15 -18.46 -1.50 -9.19
N PHE A 16 -18.81 -1.68 -7.92
CA PHE A 16 -18.64 -0.66 -6.90
C PHE A 16 -17.16 -0.43 -6.56
N VAL A 17 -16.35 -1.49 -6.56
CA VAL A 17 -14.89 -1.42 -6.40
C VAL A 17 -14.27 -0.59 -7.53
N ALA A 18 -14.55 -0.90 -8.80
CA ALA A 18 -14.02 -0.14 -9.93
C ALA A 18 -14.48 1.33 -9.91
N TYR A 19 -15.76 1.57 -9.59
CA TYR A 19 -16.30 2.92 -9.42
C TYR A 19 -15.55 3.70 -8.32
N LYS A 20 -15.30 3.06 -7.18
CA LYS A 20 -14.64 3.69 -6.04
C LYS A 20 -13.15 3.95 -6.34
N ALA A 21 -12.43 3.00 -6.93
CA ALA A 21 -11.05 3.18 -7.37
C ALA A 21 -10.93 4.39 -8.31
N ARG A 22 -11.81 4.49 -9.32
CA ARG A 22 -11.86 5.65 -10.24
C ARG A 22 -12.26 6.97 -9.57
N THR A 23 -12.94 6.91 -8.43
CA THR A 23 -13.23 8.10 -7.63
C THR A 23 -12.00 8.55 -6.85
N LEU A 24 -11.22 7.60 -6.32
CA LEU A 24 -9.97 7.87 -5.60
C LEU A 24 -8.91 8.49 -6.51
N THR A 25 -8.77 8.03 -7.75
CA THR A 25 -7.81 8.62 -8.72
C THR A 25 -8.09 10.08 -9.08
N ARG A 26 -9.26 10.62 -8.71
CA ARG A 26 -9.59 12.05 -8.85
C ARG A 26 -9.12 12.90 -7.66
N MET A 27 -8.65 12.27 -6.59
CA MET A 27 -8.12 12.98 -5.43
C MET A 27 -6.67 13.41 -5.70
N PRO A 28 -6.22 14.58 -5.24
CA PRO A 28 -4.85 15.08 -5.47
C PRO A 28 -3.72 14.21 -4.88
N ILE A 29 -4.07 13.22 -4.05
CA ILE A 29 -3.13 12.30 -3.42
C ILE A 29 -2.86 11.04 -4.26
N PHE A 30 -3.68 10.78 -5.27
CA PHE A 30 -3.56 9.67 -6.21
C PHE A 30 -3.46 10.18 -7.65
N THR A 31 -3.07 9.29 -8.55
CA THR A 31 -2.89 9.52 -9.99
C THR A 31 -3.76 8.55 -10.79
N SER A 32 -3.80 8.71 -12.11
CA SER A 32 -4.48 7.75 -13.00
C SER A 32 -3.85 6.36 -12.94
N ASP A 33 -2.54 6.31 -12.73
CA ASP A 33 -1.75 5.08 -12.81
C ASP A 33 -2.00 4.19 -11.58
N ASP A 34 -2.42 4.79 -10.46
CA ASP A 34 -2.84 4.09 -9.25
C ASP A 34 -4.17 3.35 -9.40
N PHE A 35 -4.88 3.46 -10.54
CA PHE A 35 -6.22 2.88 -10.70
C PHE A 35 -6.25 1.37 -10.45
N ASP A 36 -5.34 0.62 -11.07
CA ASP A 36 -5.32 -0.84 -10.98
C ASP A 36 -4.93 -1.31 -9.58
N ASP A 37 -4.02 -0.61 -8.92
CA ASP A 37 -3.59 -0.89 -7.55
C ASP A 37 -4.73 -0.60 -6.56
N LEU A 38 -5.38 0.56 -6.67
CA LEU A 38 -6.54 0.93 -5.86
C LEU A 38 -7.70 -0.06 -6.06
N GLN A 39 -7.94 -0.50 -7.30
CA GLN A 39 -8.97 -1.50 -7.58
C GLN A 39 -8.66 -2.84 -6.90
N GLN A 40 -7.41 -3.29 -6.96
CA GLN A 40 -6.96 -4.53 -6.32
C GLN A 40 -7.07 -4.45 -4.80
N GLU A 41 -6.56 -3.39 -4.17
CA GLU A 41 -6.63 -3.18 -2.72
C GLU A 41 -8.08 -3.20 -2.21
N LEU A 42 -8.98 -2.49 -2.90
CA LEU A 42 -10.40 -2.47 -2.55
C LEU A 42 -11.08 -3.83 -2.75
N MET A 43 -10.68 -4.59 -3.78
CA MET A 43 -11.20 -5.95 -4.01
C MET A 43 -10.74 -6.91 -2.93
N ILE A 44 -9.46 -6.88 -2.55
CA ILE A 44 -8.89 -7.68 -1.47
C ILE A 44 -9.64 -7.42 -0.17
N ALA A 45 -9.86 -6.14 0.18
CA ALA A 45 -10.61 -5.77 1.38
C ALA A 45 -12.05 -6.31 1.36
N TYR A 46 -12.73 -6.26 0.21
CA TYR A 46 -14.06 -6.86 0.06
C TYR A 46 -14.02 -8.38 0.27
N LEU A 47 -13.08 -9.08 -0.38
CA LEU A 47 -12.97 -10.55 -0.28
C LEU A 47 -12.67 -11.01 1.15
N HIS A 48 -11.85 -10.26 1.89
CA HIS A 48 -11.60 -10.54 3.31
C HIS A 48 -12.84 -10.31 4.18
N ALA A 49 -13.63 -9.27 3.89
CA ALA A 49 -14.83 -8.98 4.66
C ALA A 49 -15.98 -9.95 4.35
N TRP A 50 -16.10 -10.39 3.09
CA TRP A 50 -17.26 -11.13 2.57
C TRP A 50 -17.70 -12.35 3.41
N PRO A 51 -16.79 -13.22 3.91
CA PRO A 51 -17.17 -14.36 4.76
C PRO A 51 -17.89 -13.98 6.07
N SER A 52 -17.77 -12.72 6.50
CA SER A 52 -18.42 -12.21 7.71
C SER A 52 -19.80 -11.59 7.45
N PHE A 53 -20.28 -11.59 6.21
CA PHE A 53 -21.61 -11.09 5.89
C PHE A 53 -22.69 -11.98 6.54
N ASP A 54 -23.55 -11.34 7.32
CA ASP A 54 -24.70 -11.97 7.98
C ASP A 54 -26.00 -11.34 7.43
N PRO A 55 -26.81 -12.07 6.65
CA PRO A 55 -28.05 -11.54 6.09
C PRO A 55 -29.11 -11.20 7.13
N ALA A 56 -29.00 -11.71 8.37
CA ALA A 56 -29.91 -11.34 9.45
C ALA A 56 -29.61 -9.94 10.01
N LYS A 57 -28.41 -9.40 9.78
CA LYS A 57 -27.95 -8.10 10.30
C LYS A 57 -28.05 -6.96 9.30
N GLY A 58 -28.33 -7.24 8.02
CA GLY A 58 -28.53 -6.20 7.04
C GLY A 58 -28.46 -6.64 5.58
N ASP A 59 -28.58 -5.66 4.69
CA ASP A 59 -28.57 -5.88 3.24
C ASP A 59 -27.16 -6.07 2.68
N ARG A 60 -27.07 -6.94 1.66
CA ARG A 60 -25.83 -7.28 0.95
C ARG A 60 -25.16 -6.07 0.31
N ARG A 61 -25.91 -5.17 -0.34
CA ARG A 61 -25.32 -3.99 -1.02
C ARG A 61 -24.80 -2.99 0.00
N SER A 62 -25.50 -2.83 1.11
CA SER A 62 -25.04 -2.00 2.23
C SER A 62 -23.75 -2.53 2.83
N PHE A 63 -23.65 -3.85 3.03
CA PHE A 63 -22.41 -4.50 3.48
C PHE A 63 -21.24 -4.25 2.52
N ILE A 64 -21.45 -4.51 1.23
CA ILE A 64 -20.43 -4.27 0.18
C ILE A 64 -19.95 -2.82 0.21
N LYS A 65 -20.89 -1.86 0.24
CA LYS A 65 -20.56 -0.44 0.32
C LYS A 65 -19.75 -0.10 1.56
N ALA A 66 -20.13 -0.62 2.72
CA ALA A 66 -19.44 -0.36 3.97
C ALA A 66 -18.00 -0.88 3.93
N ALA A 67 -17.79 -2.13 3.51
CA ALA A 67 -16.47 -2.74 3.40
C ALA A 67 -15.55 -1.92 2.46
N VAL A 68 -16.02 -1.62 1.25
CA VAL A 68 -15.25 -0.89 0.24
C VAL A 68 -14.99 0.56 0.66
N ASN A 69 -15.96 1.26 1.25
CA ASN A 69 -15.76 2.64 1.70
C ASN A 69 -14.79 2.74 2.89
N ASN A 70 -14.84 1.78 3.82
CA ASN A 70 -13.91 1.74 4.95
C ASN A 70 -12.48 1.50 4.46
N ALA A 71 -12.27 0.57 3.53
CA ALA A 71 -10.98 0.33 2.91
C ALA A 71 -10.47 1.57 2.17
N ALA A 72 -11.31 2.21 1.35
CA ALA A 72 -10.96 3.45 0.65
C ALA A 72 -10.54 4.57 1.61
N ARG A 73 -11.24 4.71 2.75
CA ARG A 73 -10.88 5.70 3.78
C ARG A 73 -9.51 5.40 4.38
N ASN A 74 -9.20 4.14 4.64
CA ASN A 74 -7.90 3.74 5.18
C ASN A 74 -6.75 3.99 4.18
N LEU A 75 -6.98 3.75 2.88
CA LEU A 75 -6.00 4.07 1.83
C LEU A 75 -5.69 5.57 1.79
N VAL A 76 -6.70 6.42 1.87
CA VAL A 76 -6.52 7.89 1.93
C VAL A 76 -5.68 8.29 3.15
N ILE A 77 -6.01 7.75 4.34
CA ILE A 77 -5.27 8.04 5.57
C ILE A 77 -3.81 7.59 5.47
N ALA A 78 -3.57 6.41 4.91
CA ALA A 78 -2.21 5.88 4.71
C ALA A 78 -1.40 6.74 3.74
N ALA A 79 -1.99 7.12 2.59
CA ALA A 79 -1.35 7.98 1.60
C ALA A 79 -1.02 9.37 2.16
N GLU A 80 -1.92 9.97 2.94
CA GLU A 80 -1.65 11.23 3.64
C GLU A 80 -0.53 11.10 4.68
N ALA A 81 -0.50 10.00 5.45
CA ALA A 81 0.55 9.76 6.43
C ALA A 81 1.92 9.59 5.76
N GLN A 82 1.98 8.88 4.63
CA GLN A 82 3.19 8.76 3.82
C GLN A 82 3.65 10.13 3.31
N LYS A 83 2.73 10.97 2.81
CA LYS A 83 3.09 12.34 2.37
C LYS A 83 3.61 13.24 3.51
N ARG A 84 3.09 13.08 4.74
CA ARG A 84 3.63 13.78 5.93
C ARG A 84 5.06 13.34 6.23
N TRP A 85 5.37 12.05 6.05
CA TRP A 85 6.72 11.52 6.20
C TRP A 85 7.67 12.01 5.09
N THR A 86 7.19 12.18 3.85
CA THR A 86 7.97 12.72 2.73
C THR A 86 8.19 14.23 2.78
N GLY A 87 8.05 14.89 3.94
CA GLY A 87 8.58 16.26 4.13
C GLY A 87 10.10 16.38 3.91
N SER A 88 10.79 15.25 3.73
CA SER A 88 12.15 15.19 3.19
C SER A 88 12.15 15.43 1.69
N THR A 89 12.75 16.53 1.27
CA THR A 89 13.04 16.80 -0.15
C THR A 89 13.98 15.72 -0.69
N PRO A 90 13.69 15.07 -1.83
CA PRO A 90 14.64 14.16 -2.45
C PRO A 90 15.92 14.93 -2.81
N ALA A 91 17.02 14.55 -2.18
CA ALA A 91 18.35 15.11 -2.42
C ALA A 91 19.13 14.16 -3.32
N SER A 92 19.91 14.70 -4.25
CA SER A 92 20.79 13.87 -5.09
C SER A 92 21.91 13.30 -4.22
N LEU A 93 22.23 12.01 -4.35
CA LEU A 93 23.41 11.45 -3.69
C LEU A 93 24.72 12.12 -4.12
N ALA A 94 24.74 12.73 -5.31
CA ALA A 94 25.85 13.54 -5.80
C ALA A 94 25.87 14.97 -5.25
N GLN A 95 24.89 15.36 -4.42
CA GLN A 95 24.87 16.67 -3.79
C GLN A 95 26.01 16.80 -2.79
N THR A 96 26.78 17.87 -2.90
CA THR A 96 27.90 18.18 -2.00
C THR A 96 27.38 18.70 -0.66
N VAL A 97 27.92 18.20 0.44
CA VAL A 97 27.44 18.49 1.81
C VAL A 97 28.40 19.41 2.58
N SER A 98 29.64 19.56 2.13
CA SER A 98 30.65 20.44 2.74
C SER A 98 30.93 21.68 1.89
N ASP A 99 31.17 22.82 2.57
CA ASP A 99 31.52 24.12 1.96
C ASP A 99 33.02 24.46 2.11
N GLN A 100 33.83 23.52 2.60
CA GLN A 100 35.28 23.72 2.81
C GLN A 100 36.07 22.61 2.13
N ASP A 101 36.85 22.99 1.09
CA ASP A 101 38.00 22.38 0.38
C ASP A 101 38.12 20.84 0.21
N ASN A 102 37.16 20.07 0.69
CA ASN A 102 37.08 18.63 0.61
C ASN A 102 35.63 18.27 0.28
N SER A 103 35.31 18.26 -1.02
CA SER A 103 33.96 18.03 -1.53
C SER A 103 33.51 16.60 -1.25
N ILE A 104 32.86 16.38 -0.12
CA ILE A 104 32.17 15.13 0.18
C ILE A 104 30.75 15.21 -0.38
N THR A 105 30.31 14.14 -1.04
CA THR A 105 28.95 14.00 -1.53
C THR A 105 28.06 13.33 -0.47
N LEU A 106 26.74 13.45 -0.60
CA LEU A 106 25.81 12.71 0.27
C LEU A 106 26.07 11.19 0.22
N ALA A 107 26.48 10.66 -0.92
CA ALA A 107 26.85 9.24 -1.06
C ALA A 107 28.00 8.83 -0.11
N ASP A 108 28.98 9.72 0.09
CA ASP A 108 30.17 9.44 0.91
C ASP A 108 29.86 9.43 2.42
N THR A 109 28.71 9.99 2.82
CA THR A 109 28.27 10.05 4.22
C THR A 109 27.47 8.82 4.67
N ILE A 110 27.12 7.93 3.75
CA ILE A 110 26.39 6.70 4.06
C ILE A 110 27.42 5.65 4.50
N ALA A 111 27.53 5.43 5.81
CA ALA A 111 28.44 4.43 6.37
C ALA A 111 28.06 3.01 5.92
N ASN A 112 29.05 2.21 5.51
CA ASN A 112 28.88 0.81 5.06
C ASN A 112 28.50 -0.18 6.20
N GLU A 113 28.48 0.27 7.45
CA GLU A 113 28.29 -0.58 8.62
C GLU A 113 26.83 -1.01 8.87
N ASP A 114 25.87 -0.24 8.35
CA ASP A 114 24.43 -0.56 8.38
C ASP A 114 23.91 -0.87 6.97
N GLY A 115 24.49 -1.90 6.33
CA GLY A 115 24.17 -2.27 4.95
C GLY A 115 22.66 -2.24 4.64
N LEU A 116 22.31 -1.67 3.48
CA LEU A 116 20.94 -1.46 2.96
C LEU A 116 20.05 -2.73 2.91
N TRP A 117 20.63 -3.91 3.17
CA TRP A 117 19.96 -5.21 3.15
C TRP A 117 20.09 -5.98 4.48
N GLY A 118 20.65 -5.38 5.53
CA GLY A 118 20.96 -6.06 6.79
C GLY A 118 19.75 -6.57 7.58
N GLY A 119 18.55 -6.04 7.31
CA GLY A 119 17.33 -6.37 8.06
C GLY A 119 16.47 -7.51 7.49
N VAL A 120 16.63 -7.88 6.21
CA VAL A 120 15.68 -8.81 5.55
C VAL A 120 16.05 -10.29 5.77
N TYR A 121 17.29 -10.58 6.16
CA TYR A 121 17.78 -11.97 6.30
C TYR A 121 17.90 -12.50 7.74
N LEU A 122 17.44 -11.76 8.76
CA LEU A 122 17.59 -12.20 10.16
C LEU A 122 16.41 -13.02 10.72
N PHE A 123 15.52 -13.56 9.87
CA PHE A 123 14.38 -14.37 10.33
C PHE A 123 14.41 -15.86 9.97
N GLN A 124 15.55 -16.41 9.55
CA GLN A 124 15.60 -17.84 9.23
C GLN A 124 16.93 -18.53 9.51
N LYS A 125 17.43 -18.43 10.75
CA LYS A 125 18.33 -19.46 11.29
C LYS A 125 18.36 -19.47 12.83
N ARG A 126 17.32 -20.03 13.44
CA ARG A 126 17.44 -20.69 14.75
C ARG A 126 17.14 -22.17 14.57
N SER A 127 18.11 -22.89 14.01
CA SER A 127 18.18 -24.35 14.14
C SER A 127 19.01 -24.62 15.39
N PHE A 128 18.38 -25.15 16.43
CA PHE A 128 19.04 -25.57 17.67
C PHE A 128 19.93 -26.79 17.38
N PRO A 129 21.21 -26.82 17.79
CA PRO A 129 22.01 -28.04 17.72
C PRO A 129 21.63 -29.00 18.86
N MET A 130 21.53 -30.28 18.50
CA MET A 130 21.43 -31.45 19.36
C MET A 130 22.70 -31.57 20.22
N SER A 131 22.57 -31.73 21.54
CA SER A 131 23.68 -32.14 22.42
C SER A 131 23.69 -33.67 22.56
N LEU A 132 24.88 -34.25 22.41
CA LEU A 132 25.24 -35.65 22.65
C LEU A 132 24.83 -36.16 24.04
#